data_AF-A0A967LYD0-F1
#
_entry.id   AF-A0A967LYD0-F1
#
_cell.length_a   1.000
_cell.length_b   1.000
_cell.length_c   1.000
_cell.angle_alpha   90.00
_cell.angle_beta   90.00
_cell.angle_gamma   90.00
#
_symmetry.space_group_name_H-M   'P 1'
#
loop_
_entity.id
_entity.type
_entity.pdbx_description
1 polymer ?
#
loop_
_entity_poly.entity_id
_entity_poly.type
_entity_poly.pdbx_seq_one_letter_code
_entity_poly.pdbx_strand_id
1 'polypeptide(L)'
;MRIATYCITFPEEYDIIMNMANQAKKLGDVWIIDGGPAGHLCHHPKKGLDEWVLRGMADTHGLTYTRIPWPGNPGAQRNNALEAMMPYGYDWIIQNDSDELWPDQSVERIPEYLESLPHDVTNARVKILPLIGDEDHYCKRYAHYLTHSRIHRPGYVQWGATWHEHMFYEGKRVDSGLWLLHTNWLFEDRLRRIKGHGLEGWSGLDHTPLPDDRFGLTWPELRQPETSWSLTVSGYAETD
;
A
#
# COMPACT_ATOMS: atom_id res chain seq x y z
N MET A 1 -3.02 18.88 10.32
CA MET A 1 -3.48 17.48 10.25
C MET A 1 -2.27 16.56 10.30
N ARG A 2 -2.36 15.42 11.00
CA ARG A 2 -1.30 14.40 11.11
C ARG A 2 -1.73 13.15 10.37
N ILE A 3 -0.99 12.78 9.34
CA ILE A 3 -1.23 11.57 8.54
C ILE A 3 -0.14 10.56 8.86
N ALA A 4 -0.52 9.30 8.96
CA ALA A 4 0.44 8.21 8.87
C ALA A 4 0.10 7.27 7.73
N THR A 5 1.13 6.74 7.08
CA THR A 5 1.01 5.66 6.11
C THR A 5 1.67 4.42 6.69
N TYR A 6 1.03 3.25 6.56
CA TYR A 6 1.70 1.99 6.87
C TYR A 6 1.70 1.06 5.67
N CYS A 7 2.77 0.28 5.59
CA CYS A 7 2.95 -0.77 4.61
C CYS A 7 3.25 -2.08 5.34
N ILE A 8 2.41 -3.09 5.11
CA ILE A 8 2.75 -4.47 5.45
C ILE A 8 3.65 -5.00 4.33
N THR A 9 4.85 -5.43 4.68
CA THR A 9 5.82 -5.82 3.66
C THR A 9 5.64 -7.27 3.25
N PHE A 10 5.57 -7.52 1.95
CA PHE A 10 5.90 -8.81 1.37
C PHE A 10 7.33 -8.76 0.80
N PRO A 11 8.16 -9.79 1.00
CA PRO A 11 9.52 -9.79 0.46
C PRO A 11 9.51 -9.71 -1.08
N GLU A 12 10.63 -9.24 -1.65
CA GLU A 12 10.89 -9.09 -3.10
C GLU A 12 10.37 -7.80 -3.77
N GLU A 13 9.76 -6.87 -3.04
CA GLU A 13 9.26 -5.59 -3.59
C GLU A 13 10.01 -4.35 -3.08
N TYR A 14 11.28 -4.48 -2.68
CA TYR A 14 11.99 -3.39 -2.01
C TYR A 14 11.99 -2.09 -2.83
N ASP A 15 12.17 -2.16 -4.15
CA ASP A 15 12.14 -0.97 -4.99
C ASP A 15 10.77 -0.27 -4.97
N ILE A 16 9.67 -1.03 -4.96
CA ILE A 16 8.32 -0.48 -4.87
C ILE A 16 8.09 0.09 -3.47
N ILE A 17 8.49 -0.64 -2.43
CA ILE A 17 8.40 -0.19 -1.03
C ILE A 17 9.18 1.10 -0.82
N MET A 18 10.37 1.24 -1.42
CA MET A 18 11.17 2.46 -1.37
C MET A 18 10.45 3.64 -2.03
N ASN A 19 9.89 3.45 -3.22
CA ASN A 19 9.17 4.51 -3.93
C ASN A 19 7.88 4.92 -3.20
N MET A 20 7.13 3.93 -2.70
CA MET A 20 5.98 4.14 -1.83
C MET A 20 6.37 4.94 -0.59
N ALA A 21 7.45 4.55 0.09
CA ALA A 21 7.88 5.24 1.31
C ALA A 21 8.28 6.69 1.04
N ASN A 22 8.99 6.96 -0.06
CA ASN A 22 9.36 8.31 -0.47
C ASN A 22 8.14 9.18 -0.78
N GLN A 23 7.12 8.62 -1.45
CA GLN A 23 5.85 9.32 -1.71
C GLN A 23 5.08 9.57 -0.41
N ALA A 24 4.92 8.54 0.41
CA ALA A 24 4.21 8.61 1.68
C ALA A 24 4.87 9.57 2.68
N LYS A 25 6.19 9.72 2.64
CA LYS A 25 6.92 10.68 3.49
C LYS A 25 6.56 12.13 3.21
N LYS A 26 6.09 12.44 1.99
CA LYS A 26 5.54 13.77 1.66
C LYS A 26 4.23 14.06 2.40
N LEU A 27 3.51 13.02 2.86
CA LEU A 27 2.22 13.12 3.56
C LEU A 27 2.37 13.18 5.09
N GLY A 28 3.35 12.46 5.64
CA GLY A 28 3.55 12.38 7.09
C GLY A 28 4.45 11.24 7.52
N ASP A 29 4.09 10.58 8.63
CA ASP A 29 4.86 9.48 9.18
C ASP A 29 4.65 8.21 8.36
N VAL A 30 5.71 7.41 8.21
CA VAL A 30 5.68 6.17 7.42
C VAL A 30 6.09 5.00 8.30
N TRP A 31 5.28 3.95 8.30
CA TRP A 31 5.45 2.74 9.09
C TRP A 31 5.68 1.54 8.18
N ILE A 32 6.84 0.90 8.32
CA ILE A 32 7.20 -0.33 7.65
C ILE A 32 6.97 -1.48 8.62
N ILE A 33 6.00 -2.34 8.31
CA ILE A 33 5.53 -3.42 9.18
C ILE A 33 6.01 -4.76 8.64
N ASP A 34 7.02 -5.33 9.29
CA ASP A 34 7.60 -6.63 8.94
C ASP A 34 6.96 -7.76 9.76
N GLY A 35 6.41 -8.76 9.07
CA GLY A 35 5.85 -10.01 9.61
C GLY A 35 6.91 -11.01 10.10
N GLY A 36 8.14 -10.86 9.63
CA GLY A 36 9.24 -11.78 9.89
C GLY A 36 9.13 -13.11 9.13
N PRO A 37 10.04 -14.06 9.40
CA PRO A 37 10.28 -15.23 8.53
C PRO A 37 9.19 -16.30 8.57
N ALA A 38 8.20 -16.19 9.45
CA ALA A 38 7.21 -17.23 9.69
C ALA A 38 5.89 -16.89 9.00
N GLY A 39 5.84 -16.92 7.67
CA GLY A 39 4.56 -16.88 6.95
C GLY A 39 4.47 -15.96 5.73
N HIS A 40 5.58 -15.64 5.08
CA HIS A 40 5.52 -15.05 3.75
C HIS A 40 5.39 -16.15 2.69
N LEU A 41 4.65 -15.86 1.62
CA LEU A 41 4.58 -16.74 0.43
C LEU A 41 5.89 -16.70 -0.38
N CYS A 42 6.68 -15.64 -0.22
CA CYS A 42 7.93 -15.40 -0.92
C CYS A 42 8.94 -14.93 0.12
N HIS A 43 10.09 -15.60 0.26
CA HIS A 43 11.17 -15.19 1.16
C HIS A 43 12.43 -15.07 0.35
N HIS A 44 13.26 -14.07 0.66
CA HIS A 44 14.63 -14.12 0.18
C HIS A 44 15.31 -15.37 0.77
N PRO A 45 16.04 -16.17 -0.05
CA PRO A 45 16.66 -17.43 0.41
C PRO A 45 17.68 -17.23 1.54
N LYS A 46 18.22 -16.00 1.66
CA LYS A 46 19.11 -15.60 2.76
C LYS A 46 18.31 -15.09 3.96
N LYS A 47 18.27 -15.90 5.02
CA LYS A 47 17.65 -15.55 6.31
C LYS A 47 18.16 -14.20 6.82
N GLY A 48 17.24 -13.31 7.18
CA GLY A 48 17.52 -12.01 7.79
C GLY A 48 17.96 -10.91 6.81
N LEU A 49 18.03 -11.19 5.50
CA LEU A 49 18.29 -10.13 4.52
C LEU A 49 17.14 -9.12 4.47
N ASP A 50 15.90 -9.60 4.45
CA ASP A 50 14.69 -8.76 4.41
C ASP A 50 14.67 -7.75 5.56
N GLU A 51 14.85 -8.24 6.79
CA GLU A 51 14.92 -7.40 7.99
C GLU A 51 16.07 -6.39 7.91
N TRP A 52 17.25 -6.81 7.41
CA TRP A 52 18.39 -5.91 7.27
C TRP A 52 18.12 -4.80 6.24
N VAL A 53 17.57 -5.14 5.07
CA VAL A 53 17.23 -4.17 4.01
C VAL A 53 16.14 -3.21 4.48
N LEU A 54 15.03 -3.73 5.02
CA LEU A 54 13.90 -2.90 5.45
C LEU A 54 14.27 -1.98 6.61
N ARG A 55 15.07 -2.45 7.56
CA ARG A 55 15.58 -1.62 8.66
C ARG A 55 16.55 -0.56 8.15
N GLY A 56 17.50 -0.92 7.29
CA GLY A 56 18.45 0.02 6.71
C GLY A 56 17.76 1.12 5.89
N MET A 57 16.73 0.75 5.12
CA MET A 57 15.84 1.70 4.43
C MET A 57 15.16 2.64 5.43
N ALA A 58 14.54 2.09 6.48
CA ALA A 58 13.84 2.91 7.46
C ALA A 58 14.77 3.90 8.16
N ASP A 59 15.96 3.45 8.55
CA ASP A 59 16.97 4.31 9.19
C ASP A 59 17.46 5.42 8.25
N THR A 60 17.69 5.09 6.98
CA THR A 60 18.18 6.05 5.96
C THR A 60 17.15 7.13 5.64
N HIS A 61 15.86 6.76 5.61
CA HIS A 61 14.78 7.65 5.18
C HIS A 61 13.97 8.24 6.35
N GLY A 62 14.37 7.96 7.60
CA GLY A 62 13.64 8.42 8.79
C GLY A 62 12.22 7.88 8.85
N LEU A 63 12.04 6.59 8.52
CA LEU A 63 10.78 5.86 8.61
C LEU A 63 10.74 5.07 9.92
N THR A 64 9.54 4.70 10.36
CA THR A 64 9.37 3.82 11.52
C THR A 64 9.36 2.37 11.06
N TYR A 65 10.40 1.61 11.37
CA TYR A 65 10.40 0.16 11.20
C TYR A 65 9.84 -0.53 12.44
N THR A 66 8.81 -1.36 12.27
CA THR A 66 8.26 -2.18 13.35
C THR A 66 8.16 -3.63 12.91
N ARG A 67 8.75 -4.50 13.71
CA ARG A 67 8.62 -5.95 13.54
C ARG A 67 7.45 -6.46 14.37
N ILE A 68 6.42 -6.95 13.70
CA ILE A 68 5.23 -7.55 14.32
C ILE A 68 5.16 -8.99 13.82
N PRO A 69 5.34 -10.01 14.69
CA PRO A 69 5.30 -11.41 14.26
C PRO A 69 4.03 -11.74 13.47
N TRP A 70 4.20 -12.41 12.33
CA TRP A 70 3.11 -12.77 11.43
C TRP A 70 2.04 -13.62 12.14
N PRO A 71 0.77 -13.17 12.19
CA PRO A 71 -0.32 -13.85 12.87
C PRO A 71 -0.99 -14.93 12.01
N GLY A 72 -0.42 -15.26 10.83
CA GLY A 72 -0.96 -16.27 9.92
C GLY A 72 -1.83 -15.72 8.78
N ASN A 73 -2.23 -14.44 8.81
CA ASN A 73 -3.03 -13.82 7.76
C ASN A 73 -2.83 -12.28 7.69
N PRO A 74 -3.02 -11.66 6.51
CA PRO A 74 -2.77 -10.23 6.31
C PRO A 74 -3.75 -9.33 7.08
N GLY A 75 -5.01 -9.72 7.23
CA GLY A 75 -5.98 -8.93 7.99
C GLY A 75 -5.58 -8.74 9.45
N ALA A 76 -5.17 -9.82 10.13
CA ALA A 76 -4.66 -9.74 11.50
C ALA A 76 -3.35 -8.94 11.59
N GLN A 77 -2.46 -9.04 10.59
CA GLN A 77 -1.23 -8.23 10.57
C GLN A 77 -1.56 -6.73 10.46
N ARG A 78 -2.56 -6.35 9.67
CA ARG A 78 -3.04 -4.97 9.56
C ARG A 78 -3.65 -4.48 10.88
N ASN A 79 -4.42 -5.29 11.59
CA ASN A 79 -4.92 -4.92 12.91
C ASN A 79 -3.77 -4.64 13.89
N ASN A 80 -2.76 -5.52 13.93
CA ASN A 80 -1.59 -5.31 14.78
C ASN A 80 -0.84 -4.01 14.40
N ALA A 81 -0.75 -3.69 13.11
CA ALA A 81 -0.17 -2.43 12.63
C ALA A 81 -0.97 -1.22 13.13
N LEU A 82 -2.30 -1.26 13.00
CA LEU A 82 -3.18 -0.21 13.48
C LEU A 82 -3.03 -0.01 15.00
N GLU A 83 -3.02 -1.10 15.78
CA GLU A 83 -2.81 -1.05 17.23
C GLU A 83 -1.48 -0.40 17.61
N ALA A 84 -0.39 -0.71 16.89
CA ALA A 84 0.93 -0.12 17.13
C ALA A 84 0.95 1.40 16.86
N MET A 85 0.11 1.89 15.94
CA MET A 85 0.03 3.30 15.56
C MET A 85 -0.92 4.11 16.43
N MET A 86 -1.88 3.48 17.12
CA MET A 86 -2.88 4.18 17.95
C MET A 86 -2.31 5.18 18.96
N PRO A 87 -1.21 4.89 19.70
CA PRO A 87 -0.66 5.80 20.69
C PRO A 87 -0.12 7.13 20.12
N TYR A 88 0.08 7.20 18.79
CA TYR A 88 0.72 8.35 18.16
C TYR A 88 -0.24 9.48 17.81
N GLY A 89 -1.56 9.30 17.93
CA GLY A 89 -2.54 10.37 17.77
C GLY A 89 -2.58 10.98 16.35
N TYR A 90 -2.66 10.12 15.34
CA TYR A 90 -2.88 10.53 13.94
C TYR A 90 -4.34 10.94 13.70
N ASP A 91 -4.59 11.81 12.72
CA ASP A 91 -5.94 12.18 12.29
C ASP A 91 -6.47 11.21 11.22
N TRP A 92 -5.55 10.75 10.36
CA TRP A 92 -5.81 9.83 9.25
C TRP A 92 -4.69 8.81 9.11
N ILE A 93 -5.09 7.60 8.72
CA ILE A 93 -4.21 6.48 8.39
C ILE A 93 -4.43 6.10 6.94
N ILE A 94 -3.32 5.93 6.22
CA ILE A 94 -3.27 5.41 4.86
C ILE A 94 -2.67 4.02 4.94
N GLN A 95 -3.44 3.01 4.54
CA GLN A 95 -2.92 1.70 4.23
C GLN A 95 -2.37 1.71 2.81
N ASN A 96 -1.15 1.21 2.64
CA ASN A 96 -0.58 0.93 1.34
C ASN A 96 -0.04 -0.49 1.31
N ASP A 97 -0.48 -1.32 0.36
CA ASP A 97 0.16 -2.62 0.16
C ASP A 97 1.55 -2.42 -0.48
N SER A 98 2.44 -3.40 -0.35
CA SER A 98 3.84 -3.27 -0.82
C SER A 98 3.98 -3.18 -2.33
N ASP A 99 2.90 -3.50 -3.05
CA ASP A 99 2.77 -3.44 -4.50
C ASP A 99 1.96 -2.24 -5.00
N GLU A 100 1.70 -1.25 -4.15
CA GLU A 100 0.90 -0.07 -4.48
C GLU A 100 1.72 1.23 -4.46
N LEU A 101 1.44 2.14 -5.40
CA LEU A 101 2.09 3.46 -5.51
C LEU A 101 1.07 4.57 -5.73
N TRP A 102 1.28 5.72 -5.12
CA TRP A 102 0.44 6.90 -5.36
C TRP A 102 1.01 7.72 -6.52
N PRO A 103 0.22 8.11 -7.52
CA PRO A 103 0.62 9.16 -8.44
C PRO A 103 0.94 10.44 -7.67
N ASP A 104 1.93 11.22 -8.10
CA ASP A 104 2.34 12.43 -7.37
C ASP A 104 1.19 13.42 -7.20
N GLN A 105 0.31 13.55 -8.20
CA GLN A 105 -0.88 14.40 -8.09
C GLN A 105 -1.85 13.90 -7.01
N SER A 106 -1.94 12.59 -6.77
CA SER A 106 -2.72 12.07 -5.63
C SER A 106 -2.07 12.46 -4.32
N VAL A 107 -0.74 12.29 -4.21
CA VAL A 107 0.04 12.66 -3.01
C VAL A 107 -0.15 14.13 -2.65
N GLU A 108 -0.03 15.02 -3.62
CA GLU A 108 -0.20 16.47 -3.41
C GLU A 108 -1.62 16.86 -2.98
N ARG A 109 -2.63 16.08 -3.39
CA ARG A 109 -4.05 16.39 -3.12
C ARG A 109 -4.60 15.75 -1.86
N ILE A 110 -3.98 14.67 -1.37
CA ILE A 110 -4.46 13.96 -0.19
C ILE A 110 -4.69 14.90 1.00
N PRO A 111 -3.77 15.82 1.36
CA PRO A 111 -3.98 16.69 2.52
C PRO A 111 -5.24 17.57 2.40
N GLU A 112 -5.39 18.29 1.28
CA GLU A 112 -6.56 19.15 1.02
C GLU A 112 -7.85 18.32 0.97
N TYR A 113 -7.82 17.15 0.31
CA TYR A 113 -8.95 16.25 0.26
C TYR A 113 -9.41 15.83 1.66
N LEU A 114 -8.49 15.39 2.52
CA LEU A 114 -8.81 14.92 3.87
C LEU A 114 -9.26 16.05 4.80
N GLU A 115 -8.75 17.27 4.63
CA GLU A 115 -9.23 18.46 5.34
C GLU A 115 -10.64 18.88 4.92
N SER A 116 -11.03 18.62 3.67
CA SER A 116 -12.37 18.91 3.15
C SER A 116 -13.45 17.95 3.66
N LEU A 117 -13.06 16.78 4.19
CA LEU A 117 -14.01 15.75 4.61
C LEU A 117 -14.71 16.14 5.92
N PRO A 118 -16.05 16.02 5.98
CA PRO A 118 -16.79 16.15 7.24
C PRO A 118 -16.26 15.21 8.34
N HIS A 119 -16.42 15.62 9.60
CA HIS A 119 -15.92 14.85 10.75
C HIS A 119 -16.56 13.46 10.88
N ASP A 120 -17.80 13.28 10.40
CA ASP A 120 -18.50 11.98 10.40
C ASP A 120 -18.07 11.04 9.28
N VAL A 121 -17.24 11.51 8.33
CA VAL A 121 -16.54 10.66 7.36
C VAL A 121 -15.28 10.10 8.01
N THR A 122 -15.27 8.78 8.11
CA THR A 122 -14.22 8.00 8.79
C THR A 122 -13.44 7.14 7.82
N ASN A 123 -13.89 7.03 6.56
CA ASN A 123 -13.43 6.03 5.63
C ASN A 123 -13.53 6.58 4.18
N ALA A 124 -12.46 6.48 3.39
CA ALA A 124 -12.44 6.97 2.01
C ALA A 124 -11.86 5.91 1.05
N ARG A 125 -12.69 5.47 0.10
CA ARG A 125 -12.26 4.56 -0.97
C ARG A 125 -11.46 5.31 -2.01
N VAL A 126 -10.43 4.66 -2.52
CA VAL A 126 -9.60 5.18 -3.62
C VAL A 126 -9.76 4.30 -4.83
N LYS A 127 -9.65 4.91 -6.01
CA LYS A 127 -9.74 4.16 -7.25
C LYS A 127 -8.40 3.53 -7.55
N ILE A 128 -8.38 2.21 -7.67
CA ILE A 128 -7.19 1.48 -8.06
C ILE A 128 -7.09 1.41 -9.58
N LEU A 129 -5.89 1.69 -10.07
CA LEU A 129 -5.48 1.54 -11.46
C LEU A 129 -4.52 0.36 -11.58
N PRO A 130 -4.92 -0.68 -12.31
CA PRO A 130 -3.98 -1.67 -12.78
C PRO A 130 -2.99 -1.04 -13.75
N LEU A 131 -1.72 -1.20 -13.43
CA LEU A 131 -0.64 -0.85 -14.33
C LEU A 131 -0.46 -2.01 -15.34
N ILE A 132 -0.52 -1.72 -16.65
CA ILE A 132 -0.50 -2.74 -17.71
C ILE A 132 0.62 -2.40 -18.70
N GLY A 133 1.80 -2.97 -18.48
CA GLY A 133 2.96 -2.83 -19.36
C GLY A 133 4.09 -2.04 -18.74
N ASP A 134 3.95 -0.71 -18.67
CA ASP A 134 4.93 0.20 -18.09
C ASP A 134 4.25 1.42 -17.44
N GLU A 135 5.06 2.31 -16.90
CA GLU A 135 4.70 3.49 -16.11
C GLU A 135 3.89 4.55 -16.89
N ASP A 136 3.85 4.47 -18.23
CA ASP A 136 3.02 5.33 -19.09
C ASP A 136 1.70 4.66 -19.50
N HIS A 137 1.57 3.35 -19.29
CA HIS A 137 0.45 2.53 -19.77
C HIS A 137 -0.44 2.01 -18.64
N TYR A 138 -1.43 2.83 -18.28
CA TYR A 138 -2.48 2.47 -17.32
C TYR A 138 -3.76 2.00 -18.03
N CYS A 139 -4.41 0.97 -17.51
CA CYS A 139 -5.70 0.57 -18.05
C CYS A 139 -6.88 1.15 -17.27
N LYS A 140 -7.26 2.38 -17.64
CA LYS A 140 -8.43 3.10 -17.08
C LYS A 140 -9.71 2.26 -17.07
N ARG A 141 -9.88 1.37 -18.06
CA ARG A 141 -11.08 0.52 -18.19
C ARG A 141 -11.23 -0.49 -17.05
N TYR A 142 -10.12 -0.91 -16.43
CA TYR A 142 -10.14 -1.80 -15.27
C TYR A 142 -10.05 -1.05 -13.94
N ALA A 143 -10.10 0.29 -13.97
CA ALA A 143 -10.05 1.06 -12.76
C ALA A 143 -11.35 0.91 -11.96
N HIS A 144 -11.21 0.59 -10.67
CA HIS A 144 -12.35 0.36 -9.79
C HIS A 144 -12.02 0.79 -8.37
N TYR A 145 -13.05 1.10 -7.59
CA TYR A 145 -12.88 1.23 -6.15
C TYR A 145 -12.76 -0.16 -5.54
N LEU A 146 -11.76 -0.36 -4.70
CA LEU A 146 -11.71 -1.56 -3.87
C LEU A 146 -12.91 -1.59 -2.92
N THR A 147 -13.30 -2.81 -2.52
CA THR A 147 -14.34 -3.03 -1.51
C THR A 147 -13.96 -2.50 -0.14
N HIS A 148 -12.66 -2.52 0.17
CA HIS A 148 -12.04 -1.95 1.35
C HIS A 148 -11.33 -0.64 1.02
N SER A 149 -11.34 0.31 1.95
CA SER A 149 -10.71 1.60 1.75
C SER A 149 -9.23 1.55 2.03
N ARG A 150 -8.50 2.50 1.45
CA ARG A 150 -7.08 2.71 1.74
C ARG A 150 -6.85 3.84 2.72
N ILE A 151 -7.82 4.75 2.89
CA ILE A 151 -7.69 5.89 3.81
C ILE A 151 -8.81 5.84 4.83
N HIS A 152 -8.47 5.94 6.11
CA HIS A 152 -9.45 5.88 7.20
C HIS A 152 -8.97 6.62 8.45
N ARG A 153 -9.91 7.00 9.31
CA ARG A 153 -9.58 7.53 10.64
C ARG A 153 -9.14 6.39 11.57
N PRO A 154 -8.24 6.66 12.53
CA PRO A 154 -7.87 5.66 13.54
C PRO A 154 -9.08 5.23 14.37
N GLY A 155 -9.13 3.96 14.77
CA GLY A 155 -10.19 3.42 15.63
C GLY A 155 -11.53 3.11 14.95
N TYR A 156 -11.71 3.47 13.67
CA TYR A 156 -12.96 3.25 12.93
C TYR A 156 -12.90 2.08 11.95
N VAL A 157 -11.78 1.37 11.87
CA VAL A 157 -11.57 0.25 10.93
C VAL A 157 -11.01 -0.95 11.67
N GLN A 158 -11.54 -2.12 11.34
CA GLN A 158 -11.01 -3.41 11.76
C GLN A 158 -10.98 -4.35 10.56
N TRP A 159 -9.84 -5.00 10.34
CA TRP A 159 -9.72 -6.06 9.35
C TRP A 159 -10.20 -7.36 9.96
N GLY A 160 -10.91 -8.17 9.20
CA GLY A 160 -11.18 -9.50 9.69
C GLY A 160 -10.00 -10.45 9.46
N ALA A 161 -9.90 -11.43 10.35
CA ALA A 161 -8.74 -12.32 10.46
C ALA A 161 -8.76 -13.45 9.40
N THR A 162 -8.82 -13.09 8.12
CA THR A 162 -8.79 -14.05 7.01
C THR A 162 -7.76 -13.67 5.96
N TRP A 163 -7.44 -14.65 5.10
CA TRP A 163 -6.55 -14.45 3.96
C TRP A 163 -7.13 -13.49 2.93
N HIS A 164 -8.41 -13.67 2.59
CA HIS A 164 -9.13 -12.75 1.71
C HIS A 164 -9.54 -11.51 2.49
N GLU A 165 -9.25 -10.36 1.91
CA GLU A 165 -9.35 -9.07 2.56
C GLU A 165 -10.82 -8.70 2.80
N HIS A 166 -11.18 -8.53 4.08
CA HIS A 166 -12.43 -7.90 4.46
C HIS A 166 -12.18 -6.90 5.57
N MET A 167 -12.84 -5.75 5.45
CA MET A 167 -12.64 -4.60 6.32
C MET A 167 -14.01 -4.16 6.85
N PHE A 168 -14.14 -4.22 8.17
CA PHE A 168 -15.25 -3.63 8.90
C PHE A 168 -14.92 -2.16 9.20
N TYR A 169 -15.92 -1.31 9.16
CA TYR A 169 -15.74 0.09 9.53
C TYR A 169 -17.00 0.66 10.19
N GLU A 170 -16.80 1.67 11.02
CA GLU A 170 -17.85 2.48 11.62
C GLU A 170 -17.82 3.91 11.05
N GLY A 171 -18.98 4.55 10.92
CA GLY A 171 -19.12 5.91 10.37
C GLY A 171 -19.40 5.96 8.87
N LYS A 172 -19.21 7.13 8.26
CA LYS A 172 -19.50 7.33 6.82
C LYS A 172 -18.30 7.02 5.94
N ARG A 173 -18.60 6.40 4.80
CA ARG A 173 -17.64 6.11 3.74
C ARG A 173 -17.94 6.92 2.49
N VAL A 174 -16.90 7.44 1.86
CA VAL A 174 -16.99 8.20 0.61
C VAL A 174 -16.06 7.64 -0.47
N ASP A 175 -16.39 7.92 -1.72
CA ASP A 175 -15.53 7.65 -2.87
C ASP A 175 -14.68 8.89 -3.16
N SER A 176 -13.37 8.75 -3.02
CA SER A 176 -12.44 9.82 -3.36
C SER A 176 -12.24 9.87 -4.87
N GLY A 177 -11.89 11.05 -5.39
CA GLY A 177 -11.35 11.14 -6.75
C GLY A 177 -9.87 10.70 -6.85
N LEU A 178 -9.25 10.27 -5.75
CA LEU A 178 -7.84 9.91 -5.71
C LEU A 178 -7.59 8.57 -6.40
N TRP A 179 -6.37 8.42 -6.89
CA TRP A 179 -5.92 7.25 -7.61
C TRP A 179 -4.75 6.59 -6.91
N LEU A 180 -4.74 5.27 -6.95
CA LEU A 180 -3.66 4.43 -6.47
C LEU A 180 -3.30 3.44 -7.58
N LEU A 181 -2.01 3.24 -7.82
CA LEU A 181 -1.50 2.34 -8.83
C LEU A 181 -1.19 1.00 -8.19
N HIS A 182 -1.67 -0.09 -8.76
CA HIS A 182 -1.36 -1.43 -8.31
C HIS A 182 -0.37 -2.06 -9.30
N THR A 183 0.87 -2.22 -8.86
CA THR A 183 2.01 -2.60 -9.70
C THR A 183 2.06 -4.10 -9.99
N ASN A 184 1.46 -4.94 -9.15
CA ASN A 184 1.44 -6.40 -9.38
C ASN A 184 0.69 -6.89 -10.63
N TRP A 185 0.06 -5.98 -11.39
CA TRP A 185 -0.57 -6.28 -12.67
C TRP A 185 0.37 -5.99 -13.87
N LEU A 186 1.53 -5.37 -13.62
CA LEU A 186 2.62 -5.18 -14.60
C LEU A 186 3.28 -6.49 -15.01
N PHE A 187 3.35 -7.43 -14.08
CA PHE A 187 4.17 -8.61 -14.25
C PHE A 187 3.26 -9.76 -14.69
N GLU A 188 3.06 -9.90 -16.01
CA GLU A 188 2.35 -11.06 -16.58
C GLU A 188 2.88 -12.38 -16.00
N ASP A 189 4.20 -12.47 -15.78
CA ASP A 189 4.87 -13.59 -15.10
C ASP A 189 4.47 -13.74 -13.62
N ARG A 190 4.22 -12.66 -12.90
CA ARG A 190 3.79 -12.72 -11.49
C ARG A 190 2.31 -13.04 -11.34
N LEU A 191 1.46 -12.55 -12.25
CA LEU A 191 0.07 -12.99 -12.35
C LEU A 191 -0.03 -14.49 -12.66
N ARG A 192 0.89 -15.04 -13.47
CA ARG A 192 1.02 -16.49 -13.70
C ARG A 192 1.46 -17.24 -12.43
N ARG A 193 2.40 -16.68 -11.65
CA ARG A 193 2.86 -17.21 -10.34
C ARG A 193 1.74 -17.22 -9.28
N ILE A 194 1.03 -16.10 -9.09
CA ILE A 194 -0.03 -15.94 -8.07
C ILE A 194 -1.24 -16.83 -8.37
N LYS A 195 -1.57 -17.05 -9.64
CA LYS A 195 -2.70 -17.90 -10.07
C LYS A 195 -2.39 -19.40 -10.12
N GLY A 196 -1.23 -19.84 -9.63
CA GLY A 196 -0.87 -21.27 -9.55
C GLY A 196 -0.58 -21.94 -10.89
N HIS A 197 -0.26 -21.16 -11.93
CA HIS A 197 0.13 -21.71 -13.23
C HIS A 197 1.65 -21.94 -13.27
N GLY A 198 2.09 -23.14 -12.85
CA GLY A 198 3.40 -23.73 -13.18
C GLY A 198 4.60 -23.22 -12.37
N LEU A 199 5.03 -23.99 -11.38
CA LEU A 199 6.28 -23.76 -10.61
C LEU A 199 7.47 -24.62 -11.13
N GLU A 200 7.33 -25.28 -12.27
CA GLU A 200 8.43 -26.05 -12.86
C GLU A 200 9.40 -25.11 -13.59
N GLY A 201 10.62 -24.92 -13.06
CA GLY A 201 11.69 -24.17 -13.75
C GLY A 201 12.52 -23.19 -12.91
N TRP A 202 12.30 -23.10 -11.59
CA TRP A 202 12.94 -22.11 -10.71
C TRP A 202 14.44 -22.34 -10.41
N SER A 203 15.13 -23.27 -11.07
CA SER A 203 16.56 -23.54 -10.86
C SER A 203 17.51 -22.66 -11.67
N GLY A 204 17.03 -21.57 -12.30
CA GLY A 204 17.84 -20.82 -13.28
C GLY A 204 17.82 -19.29 -13.18
N LEU A 205 17.17 -18.69 -12.18
CA LEU A 205 17.26 -17.24 -12.00
C LEU A 205 18.50 -16.93 -11.15
N ASP A 206 19.55 -16.51 -11.84
CA ASP A 206 20.76 -15.98 -11.24
C ASP A 206 20.38 -14.68 -10.50
N HIS A 207 20.20 -14.78 -9.18
CA HIS A 207 19.99 -13.65 -8.30
C HIS A 207 21.30 -12.88 -8.20
N THR A 208 21.67 -12.18 -9.27
CA THR A 208 22.76 -11.20 -9.18
C THR A 208 22.28 -10.12 -8.22
N PRO A 209 22.92 -9.93 -7.05
CA PRO A 209 22.58 -8.82 -6.18
C PRO A 209 22.74 -7.55 -7.01
N LEU A 210 21.70 -6.72 -7.04
CA LEU A 210 21.85 -5.38 -7.63
C LEU A 210 23.02 -4.70 -6.90
N PRO A 211 23.99 -4.12 -7.63
CA PRO A 211 25.17 -3.56 -7.02
C PRO A 211 24.78 -2.47 -6.00
N ASP A 212 25.44 -2.57 -4.85
CA ASP A 212 25.22 -1.89 -3.57
C ASP A 212 25.52 -0.37 -3.60
N ASP A 213 25.33 0.30 -4.74
CA ASP A 213 25.73 1.70 -4.96
C ASP A 213 24.69 2.59 -5.67
N ARG A 214 23.47 2.10 -5.90
CA ARG A 214 22.48 2.80 -6.74
C ARG A 214 21.03 2.76 -6.21
N PHE A 215 20.76 3.36 -5.05
CA PHE A 215 19.40 3.85 -4.74
C PHE A 215 19.07 5.16 -5.49
N GLY A 216 19.52 5.26 -6.75
CA GLY A 216 19.10 6.26 -7.73
C GLY A 216 17.98 5.72 -8.64
N LEU A 217 17.28 4.67 -8.22
CA LEU A 217 16.11 4.13 -8.89
C LEU A 217 14.86 4.82 -8.33
N THR A 218 14.65 6.07 -8.73
CA THR A 218 13.35 6.71 -8.64
C THR A 218 12.50 6.20 -9.79
N TRP A 219 11.32 5.66 -9.52
CA TRP A 219 10.31 5.56 -10.57
C TRP A 219 10.08 7.01 -11.06
N PRO A 220 10.05 7.27 -12.39
CA PRO A 220 9.73 8.60 -12.90
C PRO A 220 8.40 9.06 -12.33
N GLU A 221 8.21 10.38 -12.22
CA GLU A 221 7.00 11.00 -11.65
C GLU A 221 5.73 10.36 -12.23
N LEU A 222 5.08 9.48 -11.45
CA LEU A 222 3.89 8.77 -11.90
C LEU A 222 2.76 9.78 -12.01
N ARG A 223 2.28 9.99 -13.23
CA ARG A 223 1.24 10.96 -13.49
C ARG A 223 -0.13 10.31 -13.47
N GLN A 224 -1.01 10.91 -12.70
CA GLN A 224 -2.41 10.54 -12.73
C GLN A 224 -2.96 10.76 -14.15
N PRO A 225 -3.74 9.81 -14.69
CA PRO A 225 -4.30 10.00 -16.01
C PRO A 225 -5.27 11.18 -16.09
N GLU A 226 -5.24 11.96 -17.18
CA GLU A 226 -6.17 13.07 -17.40
C GLU A 226 -7.62 12.55 -17.42
N THR A 227 -8.43 13.03 -16.47
CA THR A 227 -9.89 12.89 -16.47
C THR A 227 -10.51 14.17 -15.92
N SER A 228 -11.60 14.63 -16.54
CA SER A 228 -12.41 15.74 -16.03
C SER A 228 -12.94 15.40 -14.64
N TRP A 229 -12.57 16.20 -13.66
CA TRP A 229 -12.97 16.01 -12.27
C TRP A 229 -14.37 16.59 -12.04
N SER A 230 -15.28 15.76 -11.55
CA SER A 230 -16.34 16.23 -10.66
C SER A 230 -16.10 15.60 -9.30
N LEU A 231 -15.89 16.44 -8.28
CA LEU A 231 -16.06 16.07 -6.87
C LEU A 231 -17.52 15.68 -6.71
N THR A 232 -17.83 14.45 -7.09
CA THR A 232 -19.14 13.89 -6.88
C THR A 232 -19.05 13.32 -5.47
N VAL A 233 -19.46 14.12 -4.49
CA VAL A 233 -19.89 13.56 -3.20
C VAL A 233 -21.08 12.69 -3.56
N SER A 234 -20.82 11.42 -3.89
CA SER A 234 -21.86 10.47 -4.28
C SER A 234 -22.85 10.40 -3.13
N GLY A 235 -24.07 10.87 -3.40
CA GLY A 235 -25.17 10.83 -2.46
C GLY A 235 -25.36 9.41 -1.92
N TYR A 236 -25.37 9.34 -0.60
CA TYR A 236 -26.01 8.35 0.27
C TYR A 236 -26.58 7.12 -0.43
N ALA A 237 -25.91 5.99 -0.27
CA ALA A 237 -26.60 4.72 -0.11
C ALA A 237 -26.58 4.42 1.40
N GLU A 238 -27.69 4.71 2.07
CA GLU A 238 -28.02 4.05 3.33
C GLU A 238 -28.09 2.55 3.03
N THR A 239 -27.20 1.77 3.63
CA THR A 239 -27.38 0.33 3.72
C THR A 239 -28.02 0.06 5.07
N ASP A 240 -29.29 -0.33 5.03
CA ASP A 240 -30.04 -0.93 6.15
C ASP A 240 -29.32 -2.15 6.73
#